data_AF-A0A1W9G676-F1
#
_entry.id   AF-A0A1W9G676-F1
#
_cell.length_a   1.000
_cell.length_b   1.000
_cell.length_c   1.000
_cell.angle_alpha   90.00
_cell.angle_beta   90.00
_cell.angle_gamma   90.00
#
_symmetry.space_group_name_H-M   'P 1'
#
loop_
_entity.id
_entity.type
_entity.pdbx_description
1 polymer ?
#
loop_
_entity_poly.entity_id
_entity_poly.type
_entity_poly.pdbx_seq_one_letter_code
_entity_poly.pdbx_strand_id
1 'polypeptide(L)'
;MPIWKVLDIALGMVVMGTVGTLIGVTMGGGLFPVAVGVGLVLGCVIGYLGGRRFLVSIMIGTVLGGALAWLVAGIDRIWVGAGAGAAMGGFLGVQISMLLDMRAARKAPPEEAEPTVSQP
;
A
#
# COMPACT_ATOMS: atom_id res chain seq x y z
N MET A 1 10.54 -17.77 7.05
CA MET A 1 10.22 -16.51 6.35
C MET A 1 10.90 -15.36 7.07
N PRO A 2 11.47 -14.36 6.37
CA PRO A 2 12.10 -13.21 7.04
C PRO A 2 11.06 -12.44 7.86
N ILE A 3 11.43 -12.00 9.07
CA ILE A 3 10.50 -11.41 10.06
C ILE A 3 9.74 -10.20 9.52
N TRP A 4 10.40 -9.43 8.66
CA TRP A 4 9.85 -8.28 7.96
C TRP A 4 8.67 -8.61 7.06
N LYS A 5 8.68 -9.79 6.43
CA LYS A 5 7.60 -10.24 5.54
C LYS A 5 6.37 -10.66 6.34
N VAL A 6 6.56 -11.22 7.53
CA VAL A 6 5.46 -11.52 8.47
C VAL A 6 4.80 -10.23 8.95
N LEU A 7 5.60 -9.20 9.26
CA LEU A 7 5.08 -7.89 9.64
C LEU A 7 4.29 -7.22 8.49
N ASP A 8 4.73 -7.38 7.24
CA ASP A 8 4.01 -6.86 6.07
C ASP A 8 2.67 -7.55 5.86
N ILE A 9 2.63 -8.87 6.02
CA ILE A 9 1.40 -9.67 5.97
C ILE A 9 0.45 -9.27 7.10
N ALA A 10 0.96 -9.12 8.33
CA ALA A 10 0.16 -8.70 9.47
C ALA A 10 -0.42 -7.29 9.27
N LEU A 11 0.39 -6.34 8.80
CA LEU A 11 -0.05 -4.97 8.48
C LEU A 11 -1.14 -4.99 7.41
N GLY A 12 -0.94 -5.72 6.32
CA GLY A 12 -1.92 -5.86 5.24
C GLY A 12 -3.24 -6.44 5.74
N MET A 13 -3.20 -7.50 6.55
CA MET A 13 -4.39 -8.10 7.15
C MET A 13 -5.12 -7.13 8.09
N VAL A 14 -4.41 -6.38 8.93
CA VAL A 14 -5.03 -5.41 9.83
C VAL A 14 -5.68 -4.27 9.05
N VAL A 15 -4.99 -3.69 8.08
CA VAL A 15 -5.51 -2.56 7.30
C VAL A 15 -6.67 -2.99 6.40
N MET A 16 -6.52 -4.04 5.61
CA MET A 16 -7.59 -4.46 4.69
C MET A 16 -8.72 -5.20 5.43
N GLY A 17 -8.42 -5.88 6.53
CA GLY A 17 -9.43 -6.46 7.42
C GLY A 17 -10.28 -5.40 8.11
N THR A 18 -9.70 -4.31 8.59
CA THR A 18 -10.47 -3.17 9.12
C THR A 18 -11.33 -2.55 8.03
N VAL A 19 -10.80 -2.28 6.84
CA VAL A 19 -11.59 -1.77 5.70
C VAL A 19 -12.76 -2.71 5.36
N GLY A 20 -12.51 -4.02 5.22
CA GLY A 20 -13.56 -5.01 4.94
C GLY A 20 -14.60 -5.08 6.05
N THR A 21 -14.19 -4.91 7.30
CA THR A 21 -15.10 -4.83 8.45
C THR A 21 -15.96 -3.57 8.39
N LEU A 22 -15.38 -2.40 8.15
CA LEU A 22 -16.13 -1.15 8.01
C LEU A 22 -17.14 -1.23 6.85
N ILE A 23 -16.75 -1.81 5.70
CA ILE A 23 -17.66 -2.03 4.56
C ILE A 23 -18.78 -3.00 4.94
N GLY A 24 -18.45 -4.10 5.64
CA GLY A 24 -19.45 -5.06 6.11
C GLY A 24 -20.46 -4.44 7.07
N VAL A 25 -20.00 -3.60 8.00
CA VAL A 25 -20.86 -2.86 8.95
C VAL A 25 -21.78 -1.90 8.21
N THR A 26 -21.27 -1.15 7.22
CA THR A 26 -22.08 -0.16 6.49
C THR A 26 -23.07 -0.78 5.52
N MET A 27 -22.74 -1.91 4.87
CA MET A 27 -23.68 -2.62 4.00
C MET A 27 -24.78 -3.36 4.77
N GLY A 28 -24.50 -3.86 5.98
CA GLY A 28 -25.44 -4.60 6.79
C GLY A 28 -25.84 -5.97 6.23
N GLY A 29 -26.53 -6.77 7.05
CA GLY A 29 -27.09 -8.07 6.65
C GLY A 29 -26.05 -9.17 6.41
N GLY A 30 -26.42 -10.14 5.55
CA GLY A 30 -25.62 -11.35 5.28
C GLY A 30 -24.29 -11.13 4.54
N LEU A 31 -24.01 -9.91 4.08
CA LEU A 31 -22.77 -9.55 3.38
C LEU A 31 -21.61 -9.25 4.33
N PHE A 32 -21.87 -9.08 5.64
CA PHE A 32 -20.85 -8.80 6.64
C PHE A 32 -19.66 -9.79 6.63
N PRO A 33 -19.86 -11.13 6.74
CA PRO A 33 -18.74 -12.07 6.72
C PRO A 33 -18.02 -12.10 5.36
N VAL A 34 -18.73 -11.81 4.27
CA VAL A 34 -18.14 -11.76 2.92
C VAL A 34 -17.21 -10.56 2.79
N ALA A 35 -17.64 -9.38 3.22
CA ALA A 35 -16.82 -8.16 3.16
C ALA A 35 -15.56 -8.28 4.03
N VAL A 36 -15.70 -8.81 5.25
CA VAL A 36 -14.58 -9.10 6.15
C VAL A 36 -13.61 -10.12 5.54
N GLY A 37 -14.16 -11.22 5.00
CA GLY A 37 -13.36 -12.27 4.36
C GLY A 37 -12.58 -11.76 3.16
N VAL A 38 -13.21 -10.97 2.28
CA VAL A 38 -12.57 -10.34 1.13
C VAL A 38 -11.46 -9.38 1.59
N GLY A 39 -11.71 -8.57 2.61
CA GLY A 39 -10.72 -7.67 3.19
C GLY A 39 -9.49 -8.41 3.74
N LEU A 40 -9.70 -9.49 4.49
CA LEU A 40 -8.61 -10.33 5.01
C LEU A 40 -7.80 -11.01 3.90
N VAL A 41 -8.46 -11.57 2.89
CA VAL A 41 -7.80 -12.21 1.75
C VAL A 41 -6.95 -11.20 0.98
N LEU A 42 -7.51 -10.04 0.62
CA LEU A 42 -6.77 -8.97 -0.04
C LEU A 42 -5.60 -8.47 0.81
N GLY A 43 -5.80 -8.31 2.12
CA GLY A 43 -4.73 -7.92 3.04
C GLY A 43 -3.57 -8.91 3.07
N CYS A 44 -3.89 -10.20 3.09
CA CYS A 44 -2.90 -11.26 3.07
C CYS A 44 -2.12 -11.28 1.74
N VAL A 45 -2.82 -11.14 0.60
CA VAL A 45 -2.20 -11.06 -0.73
C VAL A 45 -1.27 -9.85 -0.83
N ILE A 46 -1.74 -8.65 -0.51
CA ILE A 46 -0.96 -7.41 -0.62
C ILE A 46 0.27 -7.45 0.30
N GLY A 47 0.11 -7.94 1.54
CA GLY A 47 1.21 -8.09 2.47
C GLY A 47 2.22 -9.16 2.04
N TYR A 48 1.78 -10.25 1.40
CA TYR A 48 2.67 -11.26 0.84
C TYR A 48 3.50 -10.74 -0.34
N LEU A 49 2.92 -9.89 -1.19
CA LEU A 49 3.62 -9.21 -2.28
C LEU A 49 4.65 -8.17 -1.81
N GLY A 50 4.78 -7.92 -0.49
CA GLY A 50 5.76 -6.98 0.05
C GLY A 50 5.41 -5.51 -0.19
N GLY A 51 4.12 -5.21 -0.38
CA GLY A 51 3.62 -3.87 -0.70
C GLY A 51 3.65 -2.86 0.45
N ARG A 52 4.64 -2.88 1.36
CA ARG A 52 4.69 -1.98 2.53
C ARG A 52 4.59 -0.51 2.14
N ARG A 53 5.39 -0.10 1.15
CA ARG A 53 5.38 1.28 0.62
C ARG A 53 4.03 1.62 0.01
N PHE A 54 3.43 0.66 -0.71
CA PHE A 54 2.09 0.80 -1.26
C PHE A 54 1.07 0.99 -0.14
N LEU A 55 0.95 0.06 0.82
CA LEU A 55 0.04 0.16 1.96
C LEU A 55 0.15 1.48 2.71
N VAL A 56 1.38 1.92 3.01
CA VAL A 56 1.63 3.20 3.69
C VAL A 56 1.16 4.37 2.83
N SER A 57 1.44 4.36 1.51
CA SER A 57 1.03 5.43 0.60
C SER A 57 -0.49 5.54 0.43
N ILE A 58 -1.21 4.41 0.34
CA ILE A 58 -2.68 4.44 0.30
C ILE A 58 -3.19 4.97 1.62
N MET A 59 -2.64 4.54 2.76
CA MET A 59 -3.11 4.98 4.08
C MET A 59 -2.93 6.49 4.27
N ILE A 60 -1.78 7.03 3.86
CA ILE A 60 -1.52 8.48 3.83
C ILE A 60 -2.52 9.16 2.88
N GLY A 61 -2.71 8.63 1.67
CA GLY A 61 -3.66 9.15 0.70
C GLY A 61 -5.09 9.20 1.22
N THR A 62 -5.56 8.14 1.87
CA THR A 62 -6.89 8.04 2.48
C THR A 62 -7.08 9.10 3.56
N VAL A 63 -6.12 9.25 4.47
CA VAL A 63 -6.18 10.24 5.54
C VAL A 63 -6.16 11.66 4.98
N LEU A 64 -5.24 11.96 4.07
CA LEU A 64 -5.13 13.29 3.46
C LEU A 64 -6.34 13.63 2.59
N GLY A 65 -6.83 12.68 1.78
CA GLY A 65 -8.00 12.88 0.94
C GLY A 65 -9.28 13.07 1.75
N GLY A 66 -9.44 12.29 2.84
CA GLY A 66 -10.54 12.46 3.78
C GLY A 66 -10.48 13.81 4.51
N ALA A 67 -9.30 14.21 4.99
CA ALA A 67 -9.09 15.49 5.64
C ALA A 67 -9.34 16.68 4.68
N LEU A 68 -8.86 16.61 3.44
CA LEU A 68 -9.11 17.62 2.42
C LEU A 68 -10.60 17.73 2.10
N ALA A 69 -11.29 16.61 1.90
CA ALA A 69 -12.73 16.63 1.64
C ALA A 69 -13.52 17.15 2.84
N TRP A 70 -13.08 16.85 4.07
CA TRP A 70 -13.68 17.43 5.27
C TRP A 70 -13.55 18.96 5.29
N LEU A 71 -12.34 19.47 5.06
CA LEU A 71 -12.03 20.90 5.09
C LEU A 71 -12.75 21.68 3.98
N VAL A 72 -12.90 21.08 2.80
CA VAL A 72 -13.45 21.78 1.61
C VAL A 72 -14.95 21.60 1.46
N ALA A 73 -15.48 20.41 1.76
CA ALA A 73 -16.84 20.02 1.43
C ALA A 73 -17.67 19.50 2.62
N GLY A 74 -17.14 19.58 3.84
CA GLY A 74 -17.84 19.19 5.06
C GLY A 74 -17.83 17.68 5.33
N ILE A 75 -18.51 17.28 6.41
CA ILE A 75 -18.48 15.92 6.97
C ILE A 75 -19.09 14.89 6.01
N ASP A 76 -20.10 15.28 5.22
CA ASP A 76 -20.82 14.35 4.35
C ASP A 76 -19.96 13.78 3.22
N ARG A 77 -18.87 14.46 2.85
CA ARG A 77 -18.00 14.07 1.72
C ARG A 77 -16.70 13.40 2.13
N ILE A 78 -16.47 13.20 3.43
CA ILE A 78 -15.24 12.58 3.95
C ILE A 78 -14.99 11.21 3.32
N TRP A 79 -16.02 10.37 3.19
CA TRP A 79 -15.92 9.03 2.61
C TRP A 79 -15.46 9.05 1.15
N VAL A 80 -15.98 10.00 0.37
CA VAL A 80 -15.61 10.17 -1.05
C VAL A 80 -14.16 10.66 -1.16
N GLY A 81 -13.78 11.63 -0.34
CA GLY A 81 -12.41 12.14 -0.27
C GLY A 81 -11.40 11.08 0.16
N ALA A 82 -11.76 10.28 1.17
CA ALA A 82 -10.94 9.18 1.66
C ALA A 82 -10.75 8.11 0.57
N GLY A 83 -11.80 7.73 -0.15
CA GLY A 83 -11.71 6.79 -1.27
C GLY A 83 -10.85 7.30 -2.43
N ALA A 84 -11.09 8.53 -2.87
CA ALA A 84 -10.29 9.15 -3.94
C ALA A 84 -8.82 9.32 -3.53
N GLY A 85 -8.58 9.73 -2.28
CA GLY A 85 -7.27 9.86 -1.67
C GLY A 85 -6.54 8.51 -1.60
N ALA A 86 -7.22 7.44 -1.22
CA ALA A 86 -6.67 6.09 -1.21
C ALA A 86 -6.16 5.67 -2.60
N ALA A 87 -6.97 5.92 -3.65
CA ALA A 87 -6.63 5.60 -5.02
C ALA A 87 -5.41 6.40 -5.53
N MET A 88 -5.41 7.72 -5.30
CA MET A 88 -4.27 8.58 -5.69
C MET A 88 -3.01 8.24 -4.89
N GLY A 89 -3.14 8.02 -3.58
CA GLY A 89 -2.05 7.64 -2.68
C GLY A 89 -1.40 6.33 -3.11
N GLY A 90 -2.20 5.32 -3.44
CA GLY A 90 -1.71 4.06 -3.98
C GLY A 90 -0.94 4.24 -5.30
N PHE A 91 -1.46 5.03 -6.24
CA PHE A 91 -0.78 5.30 -7.51
C PHE A 91 0.55 6.05 -7.32
N LEU A 92 0.55 7.11 -6.50
CA LEU A 92 1.76 7.85 -6.13
C LEU A 92 2.80 6.97 -5.42
N GLY A 93 2.37 6.08 -4.52
CA GLY A 93 3.26 5.17 -3.83
C GLY A 93 4.00 4.20 -4.75
N VAL A 94 3.32 3.71 -5.79
CA VAL A 94 3.95 2.88 -6.82
C VAL A 94 4.97 3.69 -7.62
N GLN A 95 4.61 4.89 -8.08
CA GLN A 95 5.53 5.73 -8.85
C GLN A 95 6.76 6.16 -8.04
N ILE A 96 6.58 6.55 -6.79
CA ILE A 96 7.69 6.91 -5.89
C ILE A 96 8.58 5.69 -5.65
N SER A 97 8.01 4.50 -5.47
CA SER A 97 8.80 3.28 -5.28
C SER A 97 9.68 2.99 -6.49
N MET A 98 9.14 3.12 -7.70
CA MET A 98 9.92 2.96 -8.94
C MET A 98 11.06 4.00 -9.04
N LEU A 99 10.78 5.28 -8.76
CA LEU A 99 11.81 6.32 -8.79
C LEU A 99 12.90 6.11 -7.73
N LEU A 100 12.53 5.64 -6.53
CA LEU A 100 13.49 5.32 -5.47
C LEU A 100 14.36 4.12 -5.85
N ASP A 101 13.79 3.09 -6.46
CA ASP A 101 14.53 1.92 -6.93
C ASP A 101 15.51 2.31 -8.06
N MET A 102 15.11 3.19 -8.98
CA MET A 102 16.03 3.77 -10.00
C MET A 102 17.16 4.59 -9.38
N ARG A 103 16.88 5.37 -8.33
CA ARG A 103 17.91 6.14 -7.62
C ARG A 103 18.89 5.24 -6.88
N ALA A 104 18.40 4.15 -6.27
CA ALA A 104 19.24 3.16 -5.62
C ALA A 104 20.16 2.47 -6.65
N ALA A 105 19.63 2.10 -7.82
CA ALA A 105 20.41 1.51 -8.90
C ALA A 105 21.48 2.47 -9.46
N ARG A 106 21.20 3.77 -9.55
CA ARG A 106 22.19 4.78 -9.97
C ARG A 106 23.28 5.07 -8.95
N LYS A 107 23.05 4.76 -7.67
CA LYS A 107 23.98 5.03 -6.57
C LYS A 107 24.88 3.83 -6.25
N ALA A 108 24.60 2.67 -6.85
CA ALA A 108 25.51 1.52 -6.82
C ALA A 108 26.75 1.86 -7.69
N PRO A 109 27.98 1.74 -7.15
CA PRO A 109 29.19 1.85 -7.95
C PRO A 109 29.21 0.76 -9.05
N PRO A 110 29.83 1.03 -10.22
CA PRO A 110 30.09 -0.02 -11.19
C PRO A 110 31.12 -0.99 -10.59
N GLU A 111 30.68 -2.13 -10.07
CA GLU A 111 31.58 -3.20 -9.66
C GLU A 111 31.92 -4.06 -10.89
N GLU A 112 33.21 -4.09 -11.19
CA GLU A 112 33.94 -4.98 -12.12
C GLU A 112 33.73 -4.80 -13.63
N ALA A 113 34.37 -3.77 -14.16
CA ALA A 113 35.16 -3.95 -15.39
C ALA A 113 36.61 -4.22 -14.99
N GLU A 114 36.91 -5.43 -14.51
CA GLU A 114 38.29 -5.93 -14.56
C GLU A 114 38.55 -6.45 -15.98
N PRO A 115 39.42 -5.81 -16.78
CA PRO A 115 39.92 -6.45 -17.99
C PRO A 115 40.90 -7.53 -17.54
N THR A 116 40.51 -8.80 -17.77
CA THR A 116 41.42 -9.94 -17.70
C THR A 116 42.62 -9.68 -18.61
N VAL A 117 43.72 -9.21 -18.03
CA VAL A 117 45.05 -9.22 -18.63
C VAL A 117 45.81 -10.38 -18.00
N SER A 118 45.96 -11.47 -18.75
CA SER A 118 47.08 -12.39 -18.56
C SER A 118 47.30 -13.22 -19.83
N GLN A 119 48.22 -12.70 -20.65
CA GLN A 119 48.99 -13.49 -21.61
C GLN A 119 49.87 -14.51 -20.87
N PRO A 120 50.20 -15.63 -21.52
CA PRO A 120 51.60 -15.86 -21.86
C PRO A 120 51.87 -15.90 -23.37
#